data_AF-A0A939EXW2-F1
#
_entry.id   AF-A0A939EXW2-F1
#
_cell.length_a   1.000
_cell.length_b   1.000
_cell.length_c   1.000
_cell.angle_alpha   90.00
_cell.angle_beta   90.00
_cell.angle_gamma   90.00
#
_symmetry.space_group_name_H-M   'P 1'
#
loop_
_entity.id
_entity.type
_entity.pdbx_description
1 polymer ?
#
loop_
_entity_poly.entity_id
_entity_poly.type
_entity_poly.pdbx_seq_one_letter_code
_entity_poly.pdbx_strand_id
1 'polypeptide(L)'
;MSDLQSLIRQGEGEQLEFKKKTTHPSRISRTLVSLANTHGGRVLVGVDDDGRIVGVRDPEEEMYLLRQAAEFYADPPLTLRIKELEEDGRVILIVTVPESSHKPHRAQVADGDWRGYVRVRDESVQTSQLTEKALERNDQLAMPRLEKLPLNKEELAVLEYLRQNPRITLPQYMKLLNIGQRRAYRTLIKLTLHGYIKHHDKQKEVYYTL
;
A
#
# COMPACT_ATOMS: atom_id res chain seq x y z
N MET A 1 6.93 -26.06 -14.24
CA MET A 1 6.06 -24.92 -13.92
C MET A 1 6.77 -23.67 -14.39
N SER A 2 6.11 -22.82 -15.16
CA SER A 2 6.66 -21.53 -15.55
C SER A 2 6.73 -20.60 -14.32
N ASP A 3 7.62 -19.61 -14.33
CA ASP A 3 7.72 -18.60 -13.26
C ASP A 3 6.37 -17.89 -13.03
N LEU A 4 5.58 -17.73 -14.09
CA LEU A 4 4.23 -17.18 -14.03
C LEU A 4 3.26 -18.05 -13.25
N GLN A 5 3.22 -19.36 -13.51
CA GLN A 5 2.33 -20.29 -12.79
C GLN A 5 2.64 -20.30 -11.29
N SER A 6 3.92 -20.15 -10.92
CA SER A 6 4.33 -20.03 -9.52
C SER A 6 3.81 -18.73 -8.87
N LEU A 7 3.88 -17.60 -9.58
CA LEU A 7 3.31 -16.32 -9.12
C LEU A 7 1.79 -16.42 -8.96
N ILE A 8 1.08 -16.99 -9.93
CA ILE A 8 -0.37 -17.14 -9.87
C ILE A 8 -0.77 -18.00 -8.66
N ARG A 9 -0.05 -19.09 -8.40
CA ARG A 9 -0.29 -19.95 -7.24
C ARG A 9 0.00 -19.28 -5.89
N GLN A 10 0.90 -18.30 -5.86
CA GLN A 10 1.15 -17.50 -4.65
C GLN A 10 -0.09 -16.70 -4.26
N GLY A 11 -0.91 -16.30 -5.25
CA GLY A 11 -2.08 -15.44 -5.05
C GLY A 11 -1.71 -13.98 -4.85
N GLU A 12 -2.73 -13.11 -4.84
CA GLU A 12 -2.54 -11.70 -4.54
C GLU A 12 -2.04 -11.48 -3.09
N GLY A 13 -1.32 -10.39 -2.89
CA GLY A 13 -0.76 -10.05 -1.60
C GLY A 13 0.00 -8.73 -1.66
N GLU A 14 0.89 -8.52 -0.68
CA GLU A 14 1.56 -7.22 -0.52
C GLU A 14 2.41 -6.82 -1.73
N GLN A 15 3.02 -7.80 -2.41
CA GLN A 15 3.92 -7.56 -3.54
C GLN A 15 3.39 -8.12 -4.87
N LEU A 16 2.16 -8.63 -4.91
CA LEU A 16 1.58 -9.21 -6.11
C LEU A 16 0.11 -8.80 -6.26
N GLU A 17 -0.23 -8.23 -7.39
CA GLU A 17 -1.59 -7.82 -7.75
C GLU A 17 -1.97 -8.45 -9.10
N PHE A 18 -3.19 -8.93 -9.22
CA PHE A 18 -3.80 -9.39 -10.46
C PHE A 18 -4.73 -8.32 -11.03
N LYS A 19 -4.68 -8.15 -12.35
CA LYS A 19 -5.61 -7.32 -13.08
C LYS A 19 -5.99 -8.01 -14.38
N LYS A 20 -7.30 -8.12 -14.61
CA LYS A 20 -7.82 -8.60 -15.89
C LYS A 20 -7.39 -7.71 -17.07
N LYS A 21 -7.41 -6.40 -16.86
CA LYS A 21 -7.02 -5.35 -17.81
C LYS A 21 -6.75 -4.03 -17.09
N THR A 22 -6.05 -3.10 -17.73
CA THR A 22 -5.94 -1.73 -17.24
C THR A 22 -7.21 -0.97 -17.60
N THR A 23 -7.87 -0.37 -16.61
CA THR A 23 -9.13 0.37 -16.84
C THR A 23 -8.89 1.83 -17.15
N HIS A 24 -8.16 2.54 -16.28
CA HIS A 24 -7.82 3.95 -16.44
C HIS A 24 -6.49 4.26 -15.73
N PRO A 25 -5.63 5.14 -16.27
CA PRO A 25 -4.34 5.49 -15.66
C PRO A 25 -4.45 5.91 -14.18
N SER A 26 -5.43 6.74 -13.84
CA SER A 26 -5.69 7.18 -12.45
C SER A 26 -6.10 6.08 -11.47
N ARG A 27 -6.62 4.95 -11.96
CA ARG A 27 -6.99 3.81 -11.11
C ARG A 27 -5.79 2.93 -10.84
N ILE A 28 -5.05 2.56 -11.89
CA ILE A 28 -3.89 1.68 -11.76
C ILE A 28 -2.72 2.40 -11.07
N SER A 29 -2.60 3.73 -11.19
CA SER A 29 -1.57 4.51 -10.50
C SER A 29 -1.63 4.35 -8.97
N ARG A 30 -2.81 4.13 -8.39
CA ARG A 30 -2.96 3.86 -6.94
C ARG A 30 -2.25 2.57 -6.54
N THR A 31 -2.42 1.51 -7.32
CA THR A 31 -1.71 0.24 -7.11
C THR A 31 -0.20 0.43 -7.30
N LEU A 32 0.23 1.08 -8.39
CA LEU A 32 1.65 1.31 -8.68
C LEU A 32 2.33 2.12 -7.56
N VAL A 33 1.72 3.23 -7.14
CA VAL A 33 2.20 4.08 -6.03
C VAL A 33 2.25 3.30 -4.73
N SER A 34 1.24 2.49 -4.44
CA SER A 34 1.20 1.68 -3.22
C SER A 34 2.35 0.66 -3.14
N LEU A 35 2.68 0.01 -4.27
CA LEU A 35 3.79 -0.91 -4.36
C LEU A 35 5.12 -0.18 -4.16
N ALA A 36 5.32 0.94 -4.86
CA ALA A 36 6.55 1.74 -4.77
C ALA A 36 6.80 2.30 -3.36
N ASN A 37 5.74 2.72 -2.67
CA ASN A 37 5.83 3.20 -1.29
C ASN A 37 6.09 2.07 -0.28
N THR A 38 5.73 0.83 -0.60
CA THR A 38 5.85 -0.33 0.29
C THR A 38 7.17 -1.05 0.05
N HIS A 39 7.14 -2.29 -0.43
CA HIS A 39 8.31 -3.14 -0.69
C HIS A 39 8.48 -3.45 -2.19
N GLY A 40 7.93 -2.59 -3.07
CA GLY A 40 7.80 -2.88 -4.48
C GLY A 40 6.88 -4.07 -4.75
N GLY A 41 6.93 -4.60 -5.96
CA GLY A 41 6.22 -5.82 -6.33
C GLY A 41 5.92 -5.92 -7.82
N ARG A 42 4.90 -6.71 -8.14
CA ARG A 42 4.49 -7.00 -9.52
C ARG A 42 2.98 -6.87 -9.67
N VAL A 43 2.56 -6.36 -10.83
CA VAL A 43 1.18 -6.43 -11.31
C VAL A 43 1.16 -7.37 -12.51
N LEU A 44 0.30 -8.40 -12.48
CA LEU A 44 0.05 -9.28 -13.61
C LEU A 44 -1.20 -8.81 -14.34
N VAL A 45 -1.03 -8.26 -15.54
CA VAL A 45 -2.14 -7.80 -16.39
C VAL A 45 -2.50 -8.89 -17.39
N GLY A 46 -3.78 -9.25 -17.47
CA GLY A 46 -4.27 -10.42 -18.21
C GLY A 46 -4.56 -11.62 -17.31
N VAL A 47 -4.63 -11.43 -15.98
CA VAL A 47 -4.97 -12.46 -14.99
C VAL A 47 -6.20 -11.99 -14.22
N ASP A 48 -7.24 -12.83 -14.12
CA ASP A 48 -8.44 -12.56 -13.33
C ASP A 48 -8.16 -12.74 -11.83
N ASP A 49 -9.04 -12.21 -10.97
CA ASP A 49 -8.85 -12.22 -9.51
C ASP A 49 -8.75 -13.66 -8.95
N ASP A 50 -9.43 -14.63 -9.58
CA ASP A 50 -9.33 -16.06 -9.25
C ASP A 50 -8.04 -16.75 -9.76
N GLY A 51 -7.08 -15.98 -10.29
CA GLY A 51 -5.81 -16.49 -10.85
C GLY A 51 -5.93 -17.06 -12.27
N ARG A 52 -7.11 -16.99 -12.89
CA ARG A 52 -7.30 -17.48 -14.26
C ARG A 52 -6.61 -16.56 -15.26
N ILE A 53 -5.73 -17.12 -16.10
CA ILE A 53 -5.13 -16.39 -17.22
C ILE A 53 -6.23 -16.09 -18.26
N VAL A 54 -6.52 -14.82 -18.51
CA VAL A 54 -7.45 -14.37 -19.56
C VAL A 54 -6.72 -13.80 -20.77
N GLY A 55 -5.50 -13.30 -20.57
CA GLY A 55 -4.71 -12.60 -21.57
C GLY A 55 -5.11 -11.14 -21.80
N VAL A 56 -4.18 -10.35 -22.31
CA VAL A 56 -4.43 -9.00 -22.85
C VAL A 56 -4.69 -9.11 -24.36
N ARG A 57 -5.67 -8.33 -24.86
CA ARG A 57 -6.00 -8.31 -26.30
C ARG A 57 -5.07 -7.42 -27.10
N ASP A 58 -4.72 -6.27 -26.53
CA ASP A 58 -3.81 -5.29 -27.10
C ASP A 58 -2.72 -4.97 -26.06
N PRO A 59 -1.57 -5.69 -26.11
CA PRO A 59 -0.46 -5.47 -25.19
C PRO A 59 0.11 -4.05 -25.27
N GLU A 60 0.13 -3.44 -26.45
CA GLU A 60 0.71 -2.12 -26.68
C GLU A 60 -0.15 -1.03 -26.02
N GLU A 61 -1.48 -1.10 -26.16
CA GLU A 61 -2.41 -0.18 -25.48
C GLU A 61 -2.28 -0.29 -23.95
N GLU A 62 -2.23 -1.51 -23.43
CA GLU A 62 -2.07 -1.77 -21.99
C GLU A 62 -0.74 -1.20 -21.47
N MET A 63 0.35 -1.44 -22.19
CA MET A 63 1.66 -0.87 -21.87
C MET A 63 1.67 0.66 -21.90
N TYR A 64 0.97 1.26 -22.87
CA TYR A 64 0.83 2.71 -22.96
C TYR A 64 0.10 3.28 -21.75
N LEU A 65 -1.03 2.69 -21.36
CA LEU A 65 -1.80 3.12 -20.18
C LEU A 65 -1.00 2.98 -18.88
N LEU A 66 -0.24 1.91 -18.73
CA LEU A 66 0.63 1.69 -17.57
C LEU A 66 1.74 2.74 -17.48
N ARG A 67 2.37 3.08 -18.62
CA ARG A 67 3.39 4.14 -18.69
C ARG A 67 2.79 5.50 -18.38
N GLN A 68 1.63 5.83 -18.96
CA GLN A 68 0.92 7.07 -18.62
C GLN A 68 0.59 7.16 -17.14
N ALA A 69 0.14 6.06 -16.52
CA ALA A 69 -0.18 6.04 -15.10
C ALA A 69 1.04 6.34 -14.22
N ALA A 70 2.19 5.77 -14.60
CA ALA A 70 3.45 5.97 -13.88
C ALA A 70 4.06 7.35 -14.10
N GLU A 71 3.89 7.94 -15.29
CA GLU A 71 4.51 9.21 -15.65
C GLU A 71 3.68 10.43 -15.24
N PHE A 72 2.36 10.37 -15.45
CA PHE A 72 1.48 11.54 -15.30
C PHE A 72 0.50 11.43 -14.13
N TYR A 73 0.24 10.22 -13.61
CA TYR A 73 -0.70 9.99 -12.51
C TYR A 73 -0.01 9.53 -11.22
N ALA A 74 1.32 9.60 -11.18
CA ALA A 74 2.14 9.39 -10.00
C ALA A 74 3.13 10.55 -9.81
N ASP A 75 3.25 11.03 -8.58
CA ASP A 75 4.18 12.10 -8.21
C ASP A 75 4.96 11.73 -6.92
N PRO A 76 6.30 11.62 -6.96
CA PRO A 76 7.14 11.68 -8.17
C PRO A 76 6.78 10.60 -9.19
N PRO A 77 7.16 10.74 -10.48
CA PRO A 77 6.95 9.71 -11.49
C PRO A 77 7.62 8.37 -11.13
N LEU A 78 7.02 7.27 -11.57
CA LEU A 78 7.49 5.91 -11.32
C LEU A 78 8.23 5.32 -12.51
N THR A 79 9.30 4.56 -12.24
CA THR A 79 9.96 3.75 -13.27
C THR A 79 9.40 2.32 -13.23
N LEU A 80 8.76 1.90 -14.32
CA LEU A 80 8.24 0.54 -14.47
C LEU A 80 9.17 -0.31 -15.33
N ARG A 81 9.24 -1.61 -15.03
CA ARG A 81 9.77 -2.61 -15.97
C ARG A 81 8.63 -3.52 -16.40
N ILE A 82 8.26 -3.45 -17.68
CA ILE A 82 7.17 -4.26 -18.24
C ILE A 82 7.78 -5.34 -19.11
N LYS A 83 7.39 -6.60 -18.87
CA LYS A 83 7.76 -7.75 -19.68
C LYS A 83 6.51 -8.43 -20.19
N GLU A 84 6.45 -8.69 -21.49
CA GLU A 84 5.43 -9.55 -22.09
C GLU A 84 5.80 -11.02 -21.90
N LEU A 85 4.80 -11.84 -21.61
CA LEU A 85 4.93 -13.28 -21.53
C LEU A 85 3.73 -13.92 -22.20
N GLU A 86 3.99 -14.89 -23.08
CA GLU A 86 2.95 -15.71 -23.68
C GLU A 86 2.83 -17.04 -22.93
N GLU A 87 1.61 -17.38 -22.51
CA GLU A 87 1.27 -18.67 -21.89
C GLU A 87 -0.04 -19.16 -22.51
N ASP A 88 -0.06 -20.39 -23.03
CA ASP A 88 -1.22 -21.00 -23.69
C ASP A 88 -1.86 -20.12 -24.80
N GLY A 89 -1.01 -19.44 -25.59
CA GLY A 89 -1.44 -18.55 -26.68
C GLY A 89 -2.08 -17.24 -26.19
N ARG A 90 -1.91 -16.89 -24.91
CA ARG A 90 -2.40 -15.65 -24.30
C ARG A 90 -1.23 -14.82 -23.81
N VAL A 91 -1.22 -13.54 -24.20
CA VAL A 91 -0.21 -12.59 -23.74
C VAL A 91 -0.59 -12.05 -22.36
N ILE A 92 0.38 -11.95 -21.46
CA ILE A 92 0.27 -11.37 -20.12
C ILE A 92 1.38 -10.35 -19.95
N LEU A 93 1.08 -9.24 -19.29
CA LEU A 93 2.09 -8.26 -18.93
C LEU A 93 2.51 -8.45 -17.47
N ILE A 94 3.81 -8.64 -17.26
CA ILE A 94 4.42 -8.63 -15.93
C ILE A 94 4.99 -7.23 -15.72
N VAL A 95 4.30 -6.43 -14.92
CA VAL A 95 4.70 -5.05 -14.59
C VAL A 95 5.42 -5.08 -13.25
N THR A 96 6.73 -4.88 -13.26
CA THR A 96 7.53 -4.79 -12.04
C THR A 96 7.65 -3.35 -11.58
N VAL A 97 7.25 -3.09 -10.34
CA VAL A 97 7.38 -1.81 -9.65
C VAL A 97 8.45 -1.96 -8.58
N PRO A 98 9.62 -1.33 -8.70
CA PRO A 98 10.62 -1.36 -7.64
C PRO A 98 10.14 -0.61 -6.40
N GLU A 99 10.62 -1.01 -5.23
CA GLU A 99 10.52 -0.15 -4.04
C GLU A 99 11.26 1.16 -4.32
N SER A 100 10.60 2.29 -4.05
CA SER A 100 11.20 3.59 -4.30
C SER A 100 12.17 3.98 -3.18
N SER A 101 13.31 4.56 -3.56
CA SER A 101 14.22 5.24 -2.63
C SER A 101 13.77 6.66 -2.27
N HIS A 102 12.79 7.20 -3.00
CA HIS A 102 12.28 8.57 -2.86
C HIS A 102 10.78 8.53 -2.56
N LYS A 103 10.44 8.10 -1.35
CA LYS A 103 9.06 8.06 -0.86
C LYS A 103 8.72 9.40 -0.18
N PRO A 104 7.43 9.79 -0.12
CA PRO A 104 6.26 9.10 -0.65
C PRO A 104 5.99 9.48 -2.10
N HIS A 105 5.48 8.52 -2.87
CA HIS A 105 4.75 8.75 -4.10
C HIS A 105 3.26 8.97 -3.80
N ARG A 106 2.61 9.80 -4.60
CA ARG A 106 1.17 10.08 -4.56
C ARG A 106 0.55 9.77 -5.90
N ALA A 107 -0.69 9.31 -5.91
CA ALA A 107 -1.48 9.11 -7.11
C ALA A 107 -2.54 10.22 -7.26
N GLN A 108 -2.73 10.69 -8.50
CA GLN A 108 -3.75 11.69 -8.80
C GLN A 108 -5.14 11.05 -8.82
N VAL A 109 -6.05 11.53 -7.97
CA VAL A 109 -7.43 11.03 -7.89
C VAL A 109 -8.44 11.93 -8.61
N ALA A 110 -8.13 13.23 -8.68
CA ALA A 110 -8.83 14.25 -9.44
C ALA A 110 -7.84 15.36 -9.79
N ASP A 111 -8.21 16.29 -10.66
CA ASP A 111 -7.33 17.40 -11.02
C ASP A 111 -6.91 18.19 -9.77
N GLY A 112 -5.59 18.38 -9.60
CA GLY A 112 -4.99 18.95 -8.39
C GLY A 112 -5.10 18.14 -7.08
N ASP A 113 -5.82 17.02 -7.02
CA ASP A 113 -5.95 16.17 -5.81
C ASP A 113 -5.04 14.94 -5.90
N TRP A 114 -3.98 14.95 -5.07
CA TRP A 114 -2.94 13.93 -5.01
C TRP A 114 -2.92 13.27 -3.63
N ARG A 115 -2.93 11.94 -3.60
CA ARG A 115 -3.01 11.17 -2.35
C ARG A 115 -1.98 10.05 -2.32
N GLY A 116 -1.33 9.85 -1.18
CA GLY A 116 -0.45 8.70 -1.00
C GLY A 116 -1.24 7.41 -0.83
N TYR A 117 -0.61 6.29 -1.22
CA TYR A 117 -1.15 4.94 -1.06
C TYR A 117 -0.04 3.99 -0.62
N VAL A 118 -0.40 2.94 0.11
CA VAL A 118 0.50 1.90 0.62
C VAL A 118 -0.17 0.54 0.53
N ARG A 119 0.62 -0.54 0.48
CA ARG A 119 0.08 -1.90 0.48
C ARG A 119 -0.16 -2.34 1.92
N VAL A 120 -1.35 -2.88 2.15
CA VAL A 120 -1.70 -3.59 3.38
C VAL A 120 -2.33 -4.89 2.96
N ARG A 121 -1.56 -5.99 3.05
CA ARG A 121 -1.94 -7.27 2.42
C ARG A 121 -2.16 -7.08 0.92
N ASP A 122 -3.26 -7.56 0.38
CA ASP A 122 -3.68 -7.47 -1.02
C ASP A 122 -4.35 -6.13 -1.40
N GLU A 123 -4.46 -5.17 -0.47
CA GLU A 123 -5.14 -3.90 -0.73
C GLU A 123 -4.20 -2.69 -0.85
N SER A 124 -4.55 -1.75 -1.73
CA SER A 124 -3.93 -0.42 -1.83
C SER A 124 -4.71 0.60 -0.99
N VAL A 125 -4.21 0.90 0.21
CA VAL A 125 -4.86 1.76 1.20
C VAL A 125 -4.35 3.18 1.10
N GLN A 126 -5.26 4.15 1.08
CA GLN A 126 -4.90 5.58 1.10
C GLN A 126 -4.19 5.94 2.41
N THR A 127 -3.09 6.69 2.32
CA THR A 127 -2.34 7.16 3.49
C THR A 127 -2.90 8.43 4.10
N SER A 128 -2.66 8.57 5.40
CA SER A 128 -2.75 9.86 6.09
C SER A 128 -1.50 10.70 5.84
N GLN A 129 -1.58 12.02 6.09
CA GLN A 129 -0.42 12.93 6.02
C GLN A 129 0.76 12.51 6.91
N LEU A 130 0.54 11.64 7.87
CA LEU A 130 1.50 11.22 8.89
C LEU A 130 2.27 10.01 8.46
N THR A 131 1.53 9.07 7.87
CA THR A 131 2.11 7.96 7.14
C THR A 131 3.01 8.50 6.04
N GLU A 132 2.55 9.52 5.29
CA GLU A 132 3.38 10.19 4.28
C GLU A 132 4.66 10.80 4.88
N LYS A 133 4.55 11.56 5.97
CA LYS A 133 5.73 12.11 6.68
C LYS A 133 6.67 11.05 7.25
N ALA A 134 6.15 9.86 7.60
CA ALA A 134 6.98 8.74 8.04
C ALA A 134 7.74 8.13 6.86
N LEU A 135 7.09 8.00 5.70
CA LEU A 135 7.71 7.56 4.45
C LEU A 135 8.80 8.54 3.98
N GLU A 136 8.57 9.86 4.06
CA GLU A 136 9.57 10.89 3.72
C GLU A 136 10.89 10.75 4.49
N ARG A 137 10.82 10.30 5.74
CA ARG A 137 12.00 10.19 6.61
C ARG A 137 12.82 8.92 6.34
N ASN A 138 12.38 8.06 5.41
CA ASN A 138 12.91 6.72 5.21
C ASN A 138 13.07 5.97 6.55
N ASP A 139 12.16 6.23 7.51
CA ASP A 139 12.06 5.42 8.72
C ASP A 139 11.68 4.01 8.21
N GLN A 140 12.64 3.09 8.12
CA GLN A 140 12.42 1.67 7.77
C GLN A 140 11.36 0.98 8.66
N LEU A 141 10.89 1.69 9.70
CA LEU A 141 9.81 1.36 10.61
C LEU A 141 8.40 1.69 10.05
N ALA A 142 8.25 2.17 8.81
CA ALA A 142 6.99 2.74 8.29
C ALA A 142 6.12 1.80 7.42
N MET A 143 6.43 0.50 7.27
CA MET A 143 5.59 -0.46 6.51
C MET A 143 5.34 -1.78 7.25
N PRO A 144 4.19 -2.45 7.01
CA PRO A 144 3.64 -3.51 7.86
C PRO A 144 4.35 -4.83 7.61
N ARG A 145 5.50 -5.05 8.23
CA ARG A 145 5.80 -6.45 8.58
C ARG A 145 4.83 -6.85 9.67
N LEU A 146 3.98 -7.83 9.35
CA LEU A 146 3.18 -8.63 10.28
C LEU A 146 4.07 -9.52 11.17
N GLU A 147 5.35 -9.17 11.32
CA GLU A 147 6.20 -9.75 12.34
C GLU A 147 5.77 -9.14 13.67
N LYS A 148 5.50 -10.00 14.65
CA LYS A 148 5.31 -9.61 16.05
C LYS A 148 6.60 -8.94 16.52
N LEU A 149 6.74 -7.64 16.27
CA LEU A 149 7.79 -6.83 16.89
C LEU A 149 7.67 -7.05 18.41
N PRO A 150 8.79 -7.16 19.14
CA PRO A 150 8.75 -7.05 20.58
C PRO A 150 8.17 -5.67 20.92
N LEU A 151 6.88 -5.65 21.26
CA LEU A 151 6.18 -4.41 21.57
C LEU A 151 6.78 -3.85 22.86
N ASN A 152 7.16 -2.58 22.82
CA ASN A 152 7.66 -1.92 24.01
C ASN A 152 6.51 -1.63 25.01
N LYS A 153 6.86 -1.17 26.21
CA LYS A 153 5.88 -0.87 27.26
C LYS A 153 4.82 0.15 26.83
N GLU A 154 5.19 1.12 26.00
CA GLU A 154 4.26 2.16 25.52
C GLU A 154 3.25 1.56 24.53
N GLU A 155 3.73 0.76 23.59
CA GLU A 155 2.92 0.05 22.59
C GLU A 155 1.95 -0.95 23.22
N LEU A 156 2.42 -1.75 24.17
CA LEU A 156 1.59 -2.70 24.90
C LEU A 156 0.48 -2.02 25.70
N ALA A 157 0.76 -0.85 26.28
CA ALA A 157 -0.22 -0.11 27.07
C ALA A 157 -1.42 0.35 26.22
N VAL A 158 -1.21 0.73 24.96
CA VAL A 158 -2.31 1.06 24.03
C VAL A 158 -3.21 -0.16 23.81
N LEU A 159 -2.62 -1.31 23.51
CA LEU A 159 -3.38 -2.52 23.19
C LEU A 159 -4.14 -3.03 24.40
N GLU A 160 -3.52 -2.98 25.59
CA GLU A 160 -4.17 -3.38 26.83
C GLU A 160 -5.31 -2.43 27.20
N TYR A 161 -5.11 -1.12 27.02
CA TYR A 161 -6.19 -0.15 27.19
C TYR A 161 -7.37 -0.43 26.26
N LEU A 162 -7.11 -0.72 24.98
CA LEU A 162 -8.14 -1.00 23.98
C LEU A 162 -8.85 -2.36 24.14
N ARG A 163 -8.28 -3.30 24.92
CA ARG A 163 -9.00 -4.52 25.34
C ARG A 163 -10.08 -4.23 26.37
N GLN A 164 -9.88 -3.19 27.18
CA GLN A 164 -10.78 -2.81 28.26
C GLN A 164 -11.71 -1.64 27.87
N ASN A 165 -11.35 -0.88 26.83
CA ASN A 165 -12.05 0.31 26.36
C ASN A 165 -12.26 0.24 24.84
N PRO A 166 -13.42 0.67 24.32
CA PRO A 166 -13.77 0.49 22.90
C PRO A 166 -12.93 1.35 21.94
N ARG A 167 -12.32 2.43 22.41
CA ARG A 167 -11.49 3.34 21.60
C ARG A 167 -10.53 4.15 22.47
N ILE A 168 -9.48 4.67 21.87
CA ILE A 168 -8.53 5.62 22.49
C ILE A 168 -8.26 6.80 21.54
N THR A 169 -8.17 8.02 22.07
CA THR A 169 -7.76 9.21 21.30
C THR A 169 -6.31 9.59 21.61
N LEU A 170 -5.70 10.41 20.75
CA LEU A 170 -4.33 10.90 20.99
C LEU A 170 -4.19 11.60 22.37
N PRO A 171 -5.09 12.52 22.78
CA PRO A 171 -5.04 13.12 24.12
C PRO A 171 -5.19 12.10 25.26
N GLN A 172 -6.07 11.11 25.10
CA GLN A 172 -6.24 10.04 26.09
C GLN A 172 -4.97 9.22 26.24
N TYR A 173 -4.30 8.89 25.13
CA TYR A 173 -3.07 8.13 25.17
C TYR A 173 -1.90 8.92 25.79
N MET A 174 -1.79 10.22 25.47
CA MET A 174 -0.82 11.11 26.12
C MET A 174 -0.99 11.10 27.63
N LYS A 175 -2.24 11.18 28.11
CA LYS A 175 -2.57 11.16 29.53
C LYS A 175 -2.32 9.80 30.17
N LEU A 176 -2.62 8.70 29.46
CA LEU A 176 -2.44 7.33 29.94
C LEU A 176 -0.99 7.05 30.35
N LEU A 177 -0.01 7.52 29.56
CA LEU A 177 1.40 7.26 29.78
C LEU A 177 2.22 8.47 30.23
N ASN A 178 1.57 9.63 30.41
CA ASN A 178 2.22 10.90 30.70
C ASN A 178 3.36 11.22 29.71
N ILE A 179 3.06 11.11 28.41
CA ILE A 179 4.02 11.33 27.32
C ILE A 179 3.60 12.51 26.43
N GLY A 180 4.59 13.19 25.85
CA GLY A 180 4.36 14.30 24.94
C GLY A 180 3.68 13.88 23.64
N GLN A 181 2.93 14.81 23.04
CA GLN A 181 2.10 14.59 21.84
C GLN A 181 2.86 13.94 20.68
N ARG A 182 4.08 14.42 20.38
CA ARG A 182 4.91 13.88 19.29
C ARG A 182 5.22 12.39 19.50
N ARG A 183 5.51 11.97 20.74
CA ARG A 183 5.81 10.57 21.07
C ARG A 183 4.56 9.71 21.01
N ALA A 184 3.49 10.15 21.68
CA ALA A 184 2.19 9.47 21.69
C ALA A 184 1.70 9.16 20.26
N TYR A 185 1.81 10.17 19.41
CA TYR A 185 1.39 10.09 18.04
C TYR A 185 2.21 9.13 17.20
N ARG A 186 3.55 9.18 17.32
CA ARG A 186 4.44 8.24 16.63
C ARG A 186 4.09 6.80 16.98
N THR A 187 3.80 6.52 18.25
CA THR A 187 3.44 5.18 18.70
C THR A 187 2.10 4.70 18.15
N LEU A 188 1.05 5.54 18.19
CA LEU A 188 -0.27 5.17 17.64
C LEU A 188 -0.22 4.95 16.12
N ILE A 189 0.51 5.80 15.39
CA ILE A 189 0.69 5.62 13.95
C ILE A 189 1.49 4.35 13.66
N LYS A 190 2.58 4.08 14.39
CA LYS A 190 3.34 2.84 14.26
C LYS A 190 2.44 1.61 14.45
N LEU A 191 1.64 1.56 15.51
CA LEU A 191 0.70 0.46 15.75
C LEU A 191 -0.36 0.34 14.65
N THR A 192 -0.83 1.48 14.11
CA THR A 192 -1.77 1.50 12.99
C THR A 192 -1.15 0.92 11.72
N LEU A 193 0.07 1.35 11.39
CA LEU A 193 0.78 0.91 10.20
C LEU A 193 1.09 -0.60 10.26
N HIS A 194 1.41 -1.13 11.43
CA HIS A 194 1.61 -2.57 11.62
C HIS A 194 0.30 -3.38 11.78
N GLY A 195 -0.87 -2.74 11.70
CA GLY A 195 -2.17 -3.40 11.77
C GLY A 195 -2.58 -3.89 13.17
N TYR A 196 -1.96 -3.38 14.24
CA TYR A 196 -2.37 -3.69 15.61
C TYR A 196 -3.61 -2.92 16.05
N ILE A 197 -3.83 -1.73 15.48
CA ILE A 197 -4.98 -0.86 15.76
C ILE A 197 -5.49 -0.22 14.47
N LYS A 198 -6.76 0.16 14.44
CA LYS A 198 -7.40 0.87 13.32
C LYS A 198 -7.52 2.35 13.64
N HIS A 199 -7.26 3.20 12.66
CA HIS A 199 -7.39 4.65 12.76
C HIS A 199 -8.71 5.13 12.13
N HIS A 200 -9.43 5.99 12.84
CA HIS A 200 -10.71 6.54 12.42
C HIS A 200 -10.65 8.08 12.45
N ASP A 201 -10.66 8.71 11.27
CA ASP A 201 -10.54 10.17 11.09
C ASP A 201 -11.78 10.84 10.47
N LYS A 202 -12.80 10.06 10.13
CA LYS A 202 -14.04 10.58 9.50
C LYS A 202 -15.04 11.21 10.50
N GLN A 203 -14.74 11.19 11.79
CA GLN A 203 -15.59 11.78 12.85
C GLN A 203 -15.01 13.11 13.35
N LYS A 204 -15.77 13.86 14.17
CA LYS A 204 -15.32 15.13 14.79
C LYS A 204 -14.02 14.99 15.61
N GLU A 205 -13.70 13.79 16.09
CA GLU A 205 -12.51 13.50 16.88
C GLU A 205 -11.84 12.23 16.34
N VAL A 206 -10.51 12.30 16.15
CA VAL A 206 -9.70 11.17 15.71
C VAL A 206 -9.52 10.16 16.84
N TYR A 207 -9.83 8.90 16.57
CA TYR A 207 -9.66 7.81 17.54
C TYR A 207 -9.12 6.54 16.91
N TYR A 208 -8.66 5.64 17.78
CA TYR A 208 -8.09 4.35 17.41
C TYR A 208 -8.84 3.22 18.12
N THR A 209 -8.99 2.08 17.44
CA THR A 209 -9.61 0.85 17.97
C THR A 209 -8.72 -0.35 17.72
N LEU A 210 -9.01 -1.51 18.30
CA LEU A 210 -8.46 -2.77 17.78
C LEU A 210 -8.95 -3.03 16.32
#